data_AF-A0A177ATV1-F1
#
_entry.id   AF-A0A177ATV1-F1
#
_cell.length_a   1.000
_cell.length_b   1.000
_cell.length_c   1.000
_cell.angle_alpha   90.00
_cell.angle_beta   90.00
_cell.angle_gamma   90.00
#
_symmetry.space_group_name_H-M   'P 1'
#
loop_
_entity.id
_entity.type
_entity.pdbx_description
1 polymer ?
#
loop_
_entity_poly.entity_id
_entity_poly.type
_entity_poly.pdbx_seq_one_letter_code
_entity_poly.pdbx_strand_id
1 'polypeptide(L)'
;FHLIFFKTKLNHQEQILILKLHEEEKSLREIGKQVGRPYTTISKTLKRLRENKINEISGRTGRRRLSDIRDDRNFIRLHQITSNEFIPKKTMDRR
;
A
#
# COMPACT_ATOMS: atom_id res chain seq x y z
N PHE A 1 2.54 24.82 -14.15
CA PHE A 1 2.66 24.15 -12.84
C PHE A 1 3.62 22.98 -12.97
N HIS A 2 4.85 23.10 -12.46
CA HIS A 2 5.81 21.98 -12.47
C HIS A 2 5.42 21.03 -11.33
N LEU A 3 4.81 19.88 -11.65
CA LEU A 3 4.66 18.80 -10.69
C LEU A 3 6.05 18.22 -10.42
N ILE A 4 6.69 18.66 -9.33
CA ILE A 4 7.90 18.00 -8.84
C ILE A 4 7.45 16.70 -8.19
N PHE A 5 7.67 15.58 -8.88
CA PHE A 5 7.33 14.25 -8.37
C PHE A 5 8.35 13.85 -7.30
N PHE A 6 8.09 14.22 -6.05
CA PHE A 6 8.95 13.81 -4.94
C PHE A 6 8.82 12.30 -4.71
N LYS A 7 9.94 11.57 -4.68
CA LYS A 7 9.97 10.16 -4.28
C LYS A 7 9.20 9.98 -2.96
N THR A 8 8.27 9.04 -2.90
CA THR A 8 7.35 8.86 -1.75
C THR A 8 8.04 8.42 -0.46
N LYS A 9 9.22 7.81 -0.56
CA LYS A 9 10.01 7.32 0.57
C LYS A 9 11.34 8.07 0.65
N LEU A 10 11.72 8.50 1.86
CA LEU A 10 13.06 9.00 2.13
C LEU A 10 14.04 7.84 2.26
N ASN A 11 15.21 8.00 1.66
CA ASN A 11 16.34 7.10 1.84
C ASN A 11 16.94 7.27 3.26
N HIS A 12 17.68 6.26 3.72
CA HIS A 12 18.31 6.30 5.05
C HIS A 12 19.30 7.48 5.20
N GLN A 13 20.08 7.77 4.15
CA GLN A 13 20.99 8.92 4.12
C GLN A 13 20.26 10.26 4.25
N GLU A 14 19.11 10.41 3.59
CA GLU A 14 18.28 11.63 3.72
C GLU A 14 17.76 11.77 5.15
N GLN A 15 17.41 10.67 5.82
CA GLN A 15 16.94 10.70 7.22
C GLN A 15 18.06 11.10 8.19
N ILE A 16 19.28 10.59 8.00
CA ILE A 16 20.46 10.98 8.78
C ILE A 16 20.74 12.48 8.58
N LEU A 17 20.70 12.95 7.33
CA LEU A 17 20.92 14.37 7.03
C LEU A 17 19.87 15.25 7.72
N ILE A 18 18.60 14.85 7.70
CA ILE A 18 17.52 15.58 8.38
C ILE A 18 17.76 15.65 9.89
N LEU A 19 18.21 14.57 10.51
CA LEU A 19 18.53 14.54 11.95
C LEU A 19 19.66 15.52 12.28
N LYS A 20 20.78 15.44 11.54
CA LYS A 20 21.93 16.34 11.75
C LYS A 20 21.54 17.80 11.63
N LEU A 21 20.80 18.16 10.57
CA LEU A 21 20.38 19.55 10.37
C LEU A 21 19.39 20.03 11.43
N HIS A 22 18.58 19.13 12.00
CA HIS A 22 17.70 19.46 13.11
C HIS A 22 18.46 19.64 14.42
N GLU A 23 19.53 18.85 14.66
CA GLU A 23 20.45 19.04 15.79
C GLU A 23 21.22 20.36 15.69
N GLU A 24 21.51 20.82 14.47
CA GLU A 24 22.05 22.16 14.18
C GLU A 24 21.01 23.30 14.31
N GLU A 25 19.84 23.03 14.90
CA GLU A 25 18.74 23.99 15.12
C GLU A 25 18.20 24.68 13.86
N LYS A 26 18.44 24.13 12.66
CA LYS A 26 17.89 24.69 11.42
C LYS A 26 16.36 24.56 11.38
N SER A 27 15.71 25.55 10.76
CA SER A 27 14.27 25.51 10.60
C SER A 27 13.84 24.42 9.62
N LEU A 28 12.64 23.85 9.82
CA LEU A 28 12.09 22.81 8.93
C LEU A 28 12.03 23.23 7.46
N ARG A 29 11.88 24.53 7.18
CA ARG A 29 11.86 25.08 5.83
C ARG A 29 13.26 25.07 5.20
N GLU A 30 14.30 25.39 5.96
CA GLU A 30 15.69 25.35 5.48
C GLU A 30 16.15 23.93 5.25
N ILE A 31 15.83 23.02 6.17
CA ILE A 31 16.08 21.58 6.01
C ILE A 31 15.38 21.08 4.74
N GLY A 32 14.12 21.47 4.53
CA GLY A 32 13.38 21.11 3.32
C GLY A 32 14.03 21.62 2.04
N LYS A 33 14.57 22.85 2.03
CA LYS A 33 15.31 23.40 0.89
C LYS A 33 16.60 22.63 0.62
N GLN A 34 17.38 22.29 1.65
CA GLN A 34 18.65 21.57 1.50
C GLN A 34 18.46 20.11 1.05
N VAL A 35 17.45 19.42 1.60
CA VAL A 35 17.16 18.02 1.26
C VAL A 35 16.31 17.91 -0.02
N GLY A 36 15.75 19.03 -0.51
CA GLY A 36 14.87 19.05 -1.67
C GLY A 36 13.51 18.40 -1.38
N ARG A 37 12.97 18.59 -0.17
CA ARG A 37 11.70 17.98 0.28
C ARG A 37 10.76 19.02 0.91
N PRO A 38 9.43 18.82 0.81
CA PRO A 38 8.48 19.68 1.52
C PRO A 38 8.69 19.67 3.03
N TYR A 39 8.52 20.82 3.69
CA TYR A 39 8.64 20.94 5.15
C TYR A 39 7.72 19.96 5.91
N THR A 40 6.54 19.65 5.34
CA THR A 40 5.59 18.67 5.90
C THR A 40 6.18 17.27 5.94
N THR A 41 6.98 16.91 4.95
CA THR A 41 7.71 15.64 4.90
C THR A 41 8.79 15.62 5.98
N ILE A 42 9.56 16.70 6.14
CA ILE A 42 10.59 16.82 7.19
C ILE A 42 9.97 16.66 8.59
N SER A 43 8.90 17.40 8.86
CA SER A 43 8.18 17.34 10.15
C SER A 43 7.68 15.92 10.47
N LYS A 44 7.06 15.23 9.51
CA LYS A 44 6.61 13.84 9.67
C LYS A 44 7.77 12.89 9.92
N THR A 45 8.90 13.08 9.24
CA THR A 45 10.10 12.26 9.42
C THR A 45 10.64 12.41 10.84
N LEU A 46 10.85 13.64 11.32
CA LEU A 46 11.33 13.89 12.69
C LEU A 46 10.41 13.31 13.76
N LYS A 47 9.09 13.45 13.58
CA LYS A 47 8.11 12.83 14.49
C LYS A 47 8.25 11.30 14.53
N ARG A 48 8.40 10.65 13.36
CA ARG A 48 8.58 9.19 13.27
C ARG A 48 9.90 8.71 13.86
N LEU A 49 10.97 9.46 13.65
CA LEU A 49 12.29 9.19 14.22
C LEU A 49 12.23 9.24 15.75
N ARG A 50 11.57 10.25 16.33
CA ARG A 50 11.36 10.36 17.79
C ARG A 50 10.52 9.21 18.36
N GLU A 51 9.51 8.76 17.62
CA GLU A 51 8.63 7.66 18.03
C GLU A 51 9.25 6.26 17.77
N ASN A 52 10.49 6.15 17.28
CA ASN A 52 11.14 4.89 16.87
C ASN A 52 10.34 4.06 15.83
N LYS A 53 9.34 4.65 15.17
CA LYS A 53 8.45 3.99 14.19
C LYS A 53 9.06 3.83 12.80
N ILE A 54 10.39 3.92 12.68
CA ILE A 54 11.08 3.86 11.38
C ILE A 54 10.90 2.48 10.74
N ASN A 55 10.81 1.44 11.57
CA ASN A 55 10.70 0.04 11.15
C ASN A 55 9.27 -0.50 11.17
N GLU A 56 8.33 0.22 11.80
CA GLU A 56 6.91 -0.11 11.70
C GLU A 56 6.37 0.45 10.38
N ILE A 57 6.71 -0.22 9.28
CA ILE A 57 5.86 -0.16 8.10
C ILE A 57 4.56 -0.81 8.56
N SER A 58 3.62 0.00 9.09
CA SER A 58 2.25 -0.43 9.25
C SER A 58 1.83 -0.92 7.88
N GLY A 59 1.76 -2.24 7.71
CA GLY A 59 1.39 -2.84 6.44
C GLY A 59 0.12 -2.16 5.98
N ARG A 60 0.05 -1.77 4.71
CA ARG A 60 -1.21 -1.24 4.18
C ARG A 60 -2.24 -2.35 4.32
N THR A 61 -3.07 -2.29 5.34
CA THR A 61 -4.21 -3.17 5.46
C THR A 61 -5.17 -2.74 4.37
N GLY A 62 -5.35 -3.61 3.39
CA GLY A 62 -6.33 -3.40 2.34
C GLY A 62 -7.73 -3.27 2.95
N ARG A 63 -8.67 -2.76 2.17
CA ARG A 63 -10.08 -2.82 2.54
C ARG A 63 -10.46 -4.29 2.75
N ARG A 64 -11.18 -4.58 3.84
CA ARG A 64 -11.73 -5.92 4.08
C ARG A 64 -12.57 -6.34 2.87
N ARG A 65 -12.48 -7.63 2.53
CA ARG A 65 -13.31 -8.20 1.46
C ARG A 65 -14.78 -8.09 1.85
N LEU A 66 -15.64 -7.97 0.84
CA LEU A 66 -17.10 -7.99 1.05
C LEU A 66 -17.59 -9.41 1.36
N SER A 67 -16.94 -10.42 0.78
CA SER A 67 -17.23 -11.84 0.97
C SER A 67 -16.12 -12.55 1.74
N ASP A 68 -16.51 -13.56 2.51
CA ASP A 68 -15.55 -14.50 3.11
C ASP A 68 -15.25 -15.66 2.15
N ILE A 69 -14.16 -16.40 2.41
CA ILE A 69 -13.70 -17.53 1.59
C ILE A 69 -14.80 -18.62 1.44
N ARG A 70 -15.72 -18.71 2.39
CA ARG A 70 -16.85 -19.64 2.33
C ARG A 70 -17.86 -19.22 1.26
N ASP A 71 -18.15 -17.93 1.16
CA ASP A 71 -19.11 -17.40 0.18
C ASP A 71 -18.56 -17.54 -1.23
N ASP A 72 -17.27 -17.25 -1.44
CA ASP A 72 -16.60 -17.46 -2.73
C ASP A 72 -16.70 -18.93 -3.16
N ARG A 73 -16.45 -19.88 -2.25
CA ARG A 73 -16.56 -21.32 -2.53
C ARG A 73 -17.99 -21.75 -2.85
N ASN A 74 -18.96 -21.20 -2.13
CA ASN A 74 -20.37 -21.48 -2.40
C ASN A 74 -20.79 -20.92 -3.76
N PHE A 75 -20.35 -19.71 -4.10
CA PHE A 75 -20.63 -19.10 -5.40
C PHE A 75 -20.05 -19.93 -6.55
N ILE A 76 -18.78 -20.35 -6.45
CA ILE A 76 -18.13 -21.22 -7.44
C ILE A 76 -18.88 -22.55 -7.56
N ARG A 77 -19.25 -23.18 -6.43
CA ARG A 77 -19.98 -24.47 -6.43
C ARG A 77 -21.34 -24.33 -7.11
N LEU A 78 -22.13 -23.32 -6.75
CA LEU A 78 -23.43 -23.08 -7.38
C LEU A 78 -23.28 -22.83 -8.88
N HIS A 79 -22.29 -22.04 -9.29
CA HIS A 79 -22.02 -21.79 -10.72
C HIS A 79 -21.64 -23.07 -11.48
N GLN A 80 -20.85 -23.95 -10.86
CA GLN A 80 -20.47 -25.25 -11.45
C GLN A 80 -21.66 -26.21 -11.57
N ILE A 81 -22.56 -26.22 -10.58
CA ILE A 81 -23.79 -27.00 -10.62
C ILE A 81 -24.67 -26.50 -11.77
N THR A 82 -24.88 -25.18 -11.88
CA THR A 82 -25.67 -24.59 -12.96
C THR A 82 -25.08 -24.82 -14.34
N SER A 83 -23.74 -24.91 -14.46
CA SER A 83 -23.09 -25.22 -15.74
C SER A 83 -23.14 -26.70 -16.13
N ASN A 84 -23.39 -27.61 -15.18
CA ASN A 84 -23.44 -29.05 -15.43
C ASN A 84 -24.84 -29.58 -15.82
N GLU A 85 -25.88 -28.76 -15.74
CA GLU A 85 -27.25 -29.16 -16.10
C GLU A 85 -27.62 -28.95 -17.58
N PHE A 86 -26.68 -28.49 -18.43
CA PHE A 86 -26.94 -28.27 -19.86
C PHE A 86 -26.01 -29.08 -20.78
N ILE A 87 -25.99 -30.41 -20.61
CA ILE A 87 -25.63 -31.32 -21.70
C ILE A 87 -26.74 -32.36 -21.80
N PRO A 88 -27.70 -32.23 -22.74
CA PRO A 88 -28.64 -33.30 -22.99
C PRO A 88 -27.84 -34.52 -23.45
N LYS A 89 -27.89 -35.61 -22.69
CA LYS A 89 -27.33 -36.89 -23.10
C LYS A 89 -28.05 -37.30 -24.39
N LYS A 90 -27.39 -37.16 -25.54
CA LYS A 90 -27.83 -37.79 -26.80
C LYS A 90 -27.89 -39.30 -26.54
N THR A 91 -29.08 -39.84 -26.37
CA THR A 91 -29.35 -41.26 -26.49
C THR A 91 -29.09 -41.66 -27.94
N MET A 92 -27.94 -42.26 -28.22
CA MET A 92 -27.75 -42.98 -29.49
C MET A 92 -28.43 -44.33 -29.36
N ASP A 93 -29.58 -44.45 -30.01
CA ASP A 93 -30.28 -45.71 -30.25
C ASP A 93 -29.39 -46.57 -31.18
N ARG A 94 -28.95 -47.73 -30.69
CA ARG A 94 -28.23 -48.72 -31.50
C ARG A 94 -29.27 -49.72 -32.00
N ARG A 95 -29.74 -49.53 -33.23
CA ARG A 95 -30.34 -50.58 -34.06
C ARG A 95 -29.35 -51.00 -35.13
#